data_AF-A0A059BLE8-F1
#
_entry.id   AF-A0A059BLE8-F1
#
_cell.length_a   1.000
_cell.length_b   1.000
_cell.length_c   1.000
_cell.angle_alpha   90.00
_cell.angle_beta   90.00
_cell.angle_gamma   90.00
#
_symmetry.space_group_name_H-M   'P 1'
#
loop_
_entity.id
_entity.type
_entity.pdbx_description
1 polymer ?
#
loop_
_entity_poly.entity_id
_entity_poly.type
_entity_poly.pdbx_seq_one_letter_code
_entity_poly.pdbx_strand_id
1 'polypeptide(L)'
;MELLVLNTLEWRMGSITPFAYLHHFVARLHKEPSQSAVASKSVDLILGIMKEINLVDHRPSSIAAAAALAASDDSLTRNALECKLSGNFSFHQSLDIEGVFSCYSQMRSLDKEMLQLARFSYRPELTIGHLRPPDFSDISSVTYVTSTKRKSPPDDDSDRAPSAPDDKRRC
;
A
#
# COMPACT_ATOMS: atom_id res chain seq x y z
N MET A 1 19.31 18.87 28.39
CA MET A 1 18.06 19.32 27.74
C MET A 1 16.92 18.32 27.89
N GLU A 2 17.18 17.05 28.22
CA GLU A 2 16.13 16.01 28.38
C GLU A 2 15.12 16.28 29.51
N LEU A 3 15.60 16.60 30.72
CA LEU A 3 14.75 16.92 31.89
C LEU A 3 13.79 18.09 31.66
N LEU A 4 14.21 19.08 30.86
CA LEU A 4 13.36 20.22 30.50
C LEU A 4 12.16 19.74 29.67
N VAL A 5 12.42 18.91 28.65
CA VAL A 5 11.37 18.34 27.78
C VAL A 5 10.39 17.48 28.60
N LEU A 6 10.90 16.61 29.47
CA LEU A 6 10.06 15.77 30.33
C LEU A 6 9.16 16.60 31.25
N ASN A 7 9.72 17.65 31.88
CA ASN A 7 8.95 18.53 32.74
C ASN A 7 7.93 19.38 31.94
N THR A 8 8.30 19.87 30.75
CA THR A 8 7.37 20.61 29.87
C THR A 8 6.21 19.73 29.39
N LEU A 9 6.46 18.45 29.12
CA LEU A 9 5.43 17.48 28.75
C LEU A 9 4.71 16.87 29.97
N GLU A 10 4.98 17.34 31.19
CA GLU A 10 4.40 16.81 32.44
C GLU A 10 4.60 15.29 32.59
N TRP A 11 5.73 14.77 32.09
CA TRP A 11 6.04 13.34 32.03
C TRP A 11 5.06 12.49 31.20
N ARG A 12 4.19 13.12 30.41
CA ARG A 12 3.20 12.46 29.55
C ARG A 12 3.81 12.04 28.22
N MET A 13 4.71 11.06 28.27
CA MET A 13 5.42 10.53 27.09
C MET A 13 4.55 9.62 26.21
N GLY A 14 3.37 9.21 26.68
CA GLY A 14 2.43 8.37 25.96
C GLY A 14 1.53 9.14 25.00
N SER A 15 2.09 9.72 23.94
CA SER A 15 1.29 10.36 22.88
C SER A 15 0.60 9.29 22.02
N ILE A 16 -0.71 9.44 21.81
CA ILE A 16 -1.44 8.58 20.89
C ILE A 16 -1.13 9.03 19.47
N THR A 17 -0.63 8.11 18.65
CA THR A 17 -0.31 8.38 17.23
C THR A 17 -1.43 7.90 16.32
N PRO A 18 -1.55 8.44 15.08
CA PRO A 18 -2.54 7.97 14.11
C PRO A 18 -2.42 6.46 13.82
N PHE A 19 -1.22 5.91 13.92
CA PHE A 19 -0.94 4.49 13.71
C PHE A 19 -1.73 3.57 14.66
N ALA A 20 -2.05 4.02 15.87
CA ALA A 20 -2.85 3.25 16.82
C ALA A 20 -4.28 2.96 16.29
N TYR A 21 -4.81 3.83 15.43
CA TYR A 21 -6.15 3.68 14.86
C TYR A 21 -6.13 3.09 13.44
N LEU A 22 -4.97 3.08 12.78
CA LEU A 22 -4.85 2.73 11.37
C LEU A 22 -5.39 1.33 11.06
N HIS A 23 -4.99 0.33 11.85
CA HIS A 23 -5.43 -1.04 11.68
C HIS A 23 -6.96 -1.17 11.78
N HIS A 24 -7.59 -0.44 12.70
CA HIS A 24 -9.04 -0.42 12.83
C HIS A 24 -9.72 0.12 11.57
N PHE A 25 -9.24 1.26 11.06
CA PHE A 25 -9.82 1.88 9.87
C PHE A 25 -9.61 1.04 8.60
N VAL A 26 -8.41 0.51 8.40
CA VAL A 26 -8.11 -0.35 7.25
C VAL A 26 -8.96 -1.62 7.27
N ALA A 27 -9.07 -2.30 8.42
CA ALA A 27 -9.86 -3.52 8.54
C ALA A 27 -11.37 -3.29 8.32
N ARG A 28 -11.86 -2.09 8.62
CA ARG A 28 -13.28 -1.71 8.46
C ARG A 28 -13.62 -1.19 7.06
N LEU A 29 -12.70 -0.45 6.44
CA LEU A 29 -12.92 0.17 5.13
C LEU A 29 -12.62 -0.78 3.96
N HIS A 30 -11.77 -1.78 4.19
CA HIS A 30 -11.23 -2.65 3.15
C HIS A 30 -11.42 -4.13 3.49
N LYS A 31 -11.60 -4.94 2.45
CA LYS A 31 -11.60 -6.40 2.56
C LYS A 31 -10.25 -6.94 2.07
N GLU A 32 -9.78 -8.04 2.65
CA GLU A 32 -8.64 -8.79 2.10
C GLU A 32 -8.88 -9.14 0.62
N PRO A 33 -7.87 -9.01 -0.27
CA PRO A 33 -6.43 -8.91 -0.01
C PRO A 33 -5.85 -7.48 0.03
N SER A 34 -6.66 -6.43 -0.10
CA SER A 34 -6.15 -5.06 -0.31
C SER A 34 -5.70 -4.36 0.97
N GLN A 35 -5.99 -4.90 2.16
CA GLN A 35 -5.69 -4.24 3.44
C GLN A 35 -4.19 -3.99 3.63
N SER A 36 -3.32 -4.93 3.25
CA SER A 36 -1.86 -4.77 3.41
C SER A 36 -1.31 -3.61 2.55
N ALA A 37 -1.72 -3.53 1.29
CA ALA A 37 -1.32 -2.47 0.38
C ALA A 37 -1.85 -1.10 0.83
N VAL A 38 -3.12 -1.05 1.26
CA VAL A 38 -3.73 0.16 1.81
C VAL A 38 -3.03 0.59 3.09
N ALA A 39 -2.72 -0.33 4.00
CA ALA A 39 -2.01 -0.02 5.24
C ALA A 39 -0.63 0.58 4.95
N SER A 40 0.15 -0.03 4.05
CA SER A 40 1.46 0.49 3.64
C SER A 40 1.34 1.91 3.07
N LYS A 41 0.46 2.11 2.09
CA LYS A 41 0.26 3.44 1.49
C LYS A 41 -0.24 4.46 2.51
N SER A 42 -1.09 4.05 3.45
CA SER A 42 -1.58 4.93 4.51
C SER A 42 -0.46 5.36 5.46
N VAL A 43 0.49 4.47 5.79
CA VAL A 43 1.67 4.81 6.58
C VAL A 43 2.50 5.88 5.87
N ASP A 44 2.74 5.71 4.57
CA ASP A 44 3.50 6.68 3.78
C ASP A 44 2.83 8.05 3.77
N LEU A 45 1.50 8.09 3.60
CA LEU A 45 0.72 9.33 3.67
C LEU A 45 0.77 9.99 5.05
N ILE A 46 0.67 9.22 6.13
CA ILE A 46 0.79 9.72 7.51
C ILE A 46 2.18 10.35 7.71
N LEU A 47 3.24 9.66 7.26
CA LEU A 47 4.61 10.17 7.38
C LEU A 47 4.86 11.41 6.51
N GLY A 48 4.24 11.48 5.33
CA GLY A 48 4.28 12.66 4.46
C GLY A 48 3.62 13.88 5.12
N ILE A 49 2.39 13.71 5.62
CA ILE A 49 1.66 14.80 6.26
C ILE A 49 2.30 15.25 7.57
N MET A 50 2.95 14.35 8.31
CA MET A 50 3.72 14.68 9.52
C MET A 50 4.88 15.65 9.23
N LYS A 51 5.41 15.68 8.00
CA LYS A 51 6.52 16.54 7.61
C LYS A 51 6.06 17.90 7.09
N GLU A 52 4.91 17.95 6.44
CA GLU A 52 4.45 19.14 5.72
C GLU A 52 3.39 19.95 6.46
N ILE A 53 2.64 19.34 7.40
CA ILE A 53 1.46 19.96 8.01
C ILE A 53 1.54 19.93 9.53
N ASN A 54 1.06 21.02 10.14
CA ASN A 54 0.77 21.07 11.57
C ASN A 54 -0.36 20.09 11.91
N LEU A 55 -0.02 18.85 12.24
CA LEU A 55 -0.98 17.85 12.74
C LEU A 55 -1.64 18.23 14.07
N VAL A 56 -1.22 19.33 14.69
CA VAL A 56 -1.68 19.80 16.00
C VAL A 56 -3.18 20.09 15.99
N ASP A 57 -3.75 20.47 14.85
CA ASP A 57 -5.15 20.88 14.75
C ASP A 57 -6.12 19.69 14.59
N HIS A 58 -5.60 18.47 14.38
CA HIS A 58 -6.42 17.30 14.06
C HIS A 58 -6.20 16.14 15.03
N ARG A 59 -7.29 15.47 15.41
CA ARG A 59 -7.21 14.29 16.27
C ARG A 59 -6.52 13.14 15.53
N PRO A 60 -5.67 12.33 16.21
CA PRO A 60 -4.99 11.19 15.61
C PRO A 60 -5.93 10.19 14.90
N SER A 61 -7.15 10.04 15.41
CA SER A 61 -8.19 9.20 14.79
C SER A 61 -8.67 9.76 13.44
N SER A 62 -8.85 11.07 13.32
CA SER A 62 -9.24 11.72 12.07
C SER A 62 -8.15 11.59 11.00
N ILE A 63 -6.88 11.76 11.40
CA ILE A 63 -5.73 11.58 10.51
C ILE A 63 -5.65 10.13 10.01
N ALA A 64 -5.83 9.15 10.89
CA ALA A 64 -5.78 7.74 10.52
C ALA A 64 -6.93 7.34 9.56
N ALA A 65 -8.14 7.83 9.82
CA ALA A 65 -9.27 7.60 8.93
C ALA A 65 -9.05 8.23 7.55
N ALA A 66 -8.55 9.47 7.51
CA ALA A 66 -8.22 10.17 6.28
C ALA A 66 -7.16 9.43 5.47
N ALA A 67 -6.11 8.92 6.12
CA ALA A 67 -5.04 8.15 5.47
C ALA A 67 -5.57 6.86 4.83
N ALA A 68 -6.37 6.09 5.57
CA ALA A 68 -6.98 4.87 5.07
C ALA A 68 -7.90 5.13 3.86
N LEU A 69 -8.63 6.24 3.86
CA LEU A 69 -9.47 6.64 2.73
C LEU A 69 -8.66 7.13 1.53
N ALA A 70 -7.64 7.96 1.76
CA ALA A 70 -6.75 8.50 0.72
C ALA A 70 -5.88 7.41 0.05
N ALA A 71 -5.55 6.35 0.78
CA ALA A 71 -4.85 5.18 0.26
C ALA A 71 -5.73 4.27 -0.61
N SER A 72 -7.06 4.30 -0.40
CA SER A 72 -8.03 3.46 -1.11
C SER A 72 -8.44 4.02 -2.46
N ASP A 73 -8.93 5.27 -2.44
CA ASP A 73 -9.78 5.80 -3.49
C ASP A 73 -9.26 7.17 -3.91
N ASP A 74 -9.09 7.33 -5.23
CA ASP A 74 -8.38 8.48 -5.76
C ASP A 74 -9.20 9.78 -5.83
N SER A 75 -10.52 9.72 -5.62
CA SER A 75 -11.40 10.87 -5.86
C SER A 75 -12.71 10.83 -5.06
N LEU A 76 -12.64 10.50 -3.77
CA LEU A 76 -13.82 10.59 -2.92
C LEU A 76 -14.27 12.05 -2.77
N THR A 77 -15.56 12.30 -3.04
CA THR A 77 -16.21 13.58 -2.72
C THR A 77 -16.55 13.63 -1.22
N ARG A 78 -16.80 14.82 -0.68
CA ARG A 78 -17.18 14.99 0.74
C ARG A 78 -18.35 14.10 1.14
N ASN A 79 -19.40 14.08 0.33
CA ASN A 79 -20.61 13.28 0.60
C ASN A 79 -20.31 11.78 0.55
N ALA A 80 -19.51 11.32 -0.41
CA ALA A 80 -19.13 9.91 -0.51
C ALA A 80 -18.26 9.46 0.69
N LEU A 81 -17.38 10.35 1.17
CA LEU A 81 -16.58 10.16 2.38
C LEU A 81 -17.45 10.00 3.61
N GLU A 82 -18.39 10.92 3.80
CA GLU A 82 -19.35 10.88 4.90
C GLU A 82 -20.23 9.62 4.84
N CYS A 83 -20.69 9.22 3.66
CA CYS A 83 -21.47 7.98 3.49
C CYS A 83 -20.63 6.74 3.83
N LYS A 84 -19.37 6.65 3.38
CA LYS A 84 -18.48 5.54 3.73
C LYS A 84 -18.24 5.46 5.24
N LEU A 85 -18.07 6.62 5.87
CA LEU A 85 -17.79 6.72 7.30
C LEU A 85 -19.04 6.39 8.12
N SER A 86 -20.20 6.90 7.73
CA SER A 86 -21.48 6.59 8.39
C SER A 86 -21.89 5.12 8.19
N GLY A 87 -21.61 4.54 7.03
CA GLY A 87 -22.00 3.17 6.69
C GLY A 87 -21.15 2.07 7.34
N ASN A 88 -19.84 2.29 7.54
CA ASN A 88 -18.93 1.27 8.08
C ASN A 88 -18.72 1.40 9.61
N PHE A 89 -19.16 2.51 10.19
CA PHE A 89 -18.88 2.82 11.58
C PHE A 89 -20.15 3.33 12.28
N SER A 90 -20.73 2.47 13.11
CA SER A 90 -21.67 2.89 14.15
C SER A 90 -20.87 3.58 15.26
N PHE A 91 -20.56 4.86 15.10
CA PHE A 91 -19.73 5.57 16.07
C PHE A 91 -20.49 5.80 17.38
N HIS A 92 -20.05 5.13 18.45
CA HIS A 92 -20.32 5.55 19.84
C HIS A 92 -19.37 6.69 20.29
N GLN A 93 -18.44 7.11 19.42
CA GLN A 93 -17.48 8.18 19.65
C GLN A 93 -17.39 9.04 18.38
N SER A 94 -17.88 10.28 18.45
CA SER A 94 -17.99 11.19 17.31
C SER A 94 -16.63 11.45 16.66
N LEU A 95 -16.39 10.79 15.52
CA LEU A 95 -15.29 11.13 14.64
C LEU A 95 -15.57 12.49 14.00
N ASP A 96 -14.57 13.35 13.98
CA ASP A 96 -14.70 14.67 13.40
C ASP A 96 -14.59 14.56 11.88
N ILE A 97 -15.74 14.51 11.20
CA ILE A 97 -15.86 14.35 9.75
C ILE A 97 -15.17 15.51 9.02
N GLU A 98 -15.26 16.72 9.58
CA GLU A 98 -14.62 17.90 8.99
C GLU A 98 -13.10 17.78 9.06
N GLY A 99 -12.57 17.39 10.22
CA GLY A 99 -11.15 17.08 10.38
C GLY A 99 -10.68 15.95 9.46
N VAL A 100 -11.49 14.90 9.26
CA VAL A 100 -11.18 13.82 8.32
C VAL A 100 -11.10 14.34 6.89
N PHE A 101 -12.07 15.15 6.45
CA PHE A 101 -12.09 15.69 5.10
C PHE A 101 -10.92 16.66 4.85
N SER A 102 -10.60 17.52 5.82
CA SER A 102 -9.44 18.42 5.78
C SER A 102 -8.11 17.65 5.68
N CYS A 103 -7.92 16.62 6.50
CA CYS A 103 -6.73 15.77 6.41
C CYS A 103 -6.67 15.03 5.08
N TYR A 104 -7.81 14.52 4.60
CA TYR A 104 -7.89 13.78 3.34
C TYR A 104 -7.50 14.65 2.15
N SER A 105 -8.03 15.87 2.06
CA SER A 105 -7.71 16.78 0.94
C SER A 105 -6.22 17.12 0.89
N GLN A 106 -5.61 17.32 2.06
CA GLN A 106 -4.18 17.57 2.22
C GLN A 106 -3.33 16.34 1.86
N MET A 107 -3.66 15.15 2.38
CA MET A 107 -2.95 13.92 2.00
C MET A 107 -3.00 13.67 0.49
N ARG A 108 -4.09 14.06 -0.17
CA ARG A 108 -4.22 13.96 -1.63
C ARG A 108 -3.41 15.02 -2.38
N SER A 109 -3.21 16.22 -1.85
CA SER A 109 -2.27 17.17 -2.46
C SER A 109 -0.83 16.65 -2.34
N LEU A 110 -0.48 16.14 -1.16
CA LEU A 110 0.83 15.52 -0.90
C LEU A 110 1.12 14.32 -1.80
N ASP A 111 0.18 13.37 -1.94
CA ASP A 111 0.38 12.19 -2.79
C ASP A 111 0.65 12.60 -4.26
N LYS A 112 -0.04 13.64 -4.75
CA LYS A 112 0.20 14.18 -6.10
C LYS A 112 1.58 14.81 -6.21
N GLU A 113 1.99 15.60 -5.24
CA GLU A 113 3.31 16.24 -5.22
C GLU A 113 4.44 15.21 -5.13
N MET A 114 4.29 14.19 -4.28
CA MET A 114 5.21 13.05 -4.19
C MET A 114 5.30 12.28 -5.51
N LEU A 115 4.18 12.01 -6.17
CA LEU A 115 4.16 11.38 -7.49
C LEU A 115 4.83 12.25 -8.56
N GLN A 116 4.69 13.58 -8.51
CA GLN A 116 5.41 14.48 -9.42
C GLN A 116 6.92 14.46 -9.15
N LEU A 117 7.34 14.55 -7.88
CA LEU A 117 8.74 14.52 -7.50
C LEU A 117 9.42 13.19 -7.89
N ALA A 118 8.71 12.07 -7.72
CA ALA A 118 9.17 10.76 -8.16
C ALA A 118 9.31 10.67 -9.70
N ARG A 119 8.41 11.30 -10.46
CA ARG A 119 8.51 11.38 -11.93
C ARG A 119 9.70 12.21 -12.39
N PHE A 120 10.03 13.30 -11.71
CA PHE A 120 11.21 14.11 -12.03
C PHE A 120 12.52 13.39 -11.67
N SER A 121 12.51 12.56 -10.62
CA SER A 121 13.68 11.78 -10.20
C SER A 121 14.01 10.60 -11.14
N TYR A 122 13.01 10.05 -11.86
CA TYR A 122 13.17 8.90 -12.77
C TYR A 122 13.36 9.26 -14.25
N ARG A 123 13.95 10.41 -14.56
CA ARG A 123 14.48 10.68 -15.91
C ARG A 123 15.98 10.40 -15.92
N PRO A 124 16.46 9.16 -16.19
CA PRO A 124 17.88 8.98 -16.44
C PRO A 124 18.19 9.78 -17.72
N GLU A 125 19.10 10.74 -17.61
CA GLU A 125 19.69 11.42 -18.75
C GLU A 125 20.32 10.35 -19.65
N LEU A 126 19.63 9.98 -20.73
CA LEU A 126 20.21 9.22 -21.82
C LEU A 126 21.07 10.18 -22.64
N THR A 127 22.25 10.52 -22.10
CA THR A 127 23.32 11.09 -22.92
C THR A 127 23.97 9.94 -23.67
N ILE A 128 23.44 9.61 -24.84
CA ILE A 128 24.16 8.83 -25.86
C ILE A 128 25.33 9.72 -26.32
N GLY A 129 26.44 9.58 -25.61
CA GLY A 129 27.74 10.16 -25.92
C GLY A 129 28.53 9.17 -26.76
N HIS A 130 28.58 9.44 -28.05
CA HIS A 130 29.39 8.79 -29.07
C HIS A 130 30.85 8.57 -28.64
N LEU A 131 31.24 7.33 -28.30
CA LEU A 131 32.64 6.90 -28.34
C LEU A 131 32.76 5.47 -28.88
N ARG A 132 33.58 5.39 -29.93
CA ARG A 132 34.03 4.24 -30.71
C ARG A 132 34.61 3.12 -29.81
N PRO A 133 34.44 1.83 -30.16
CA PRO A 133 35.01 0.73 -29.37
C PRO A 133 36.53 0.65 -29.55
N PRO A 134 37.30 0.38 -28.47
CA PRO A 134 38.65 -0.15 -28.62
C PRO A 134 38.58 -1.67 -28.81
N ASP A 135 39.08 -2.14 -29.95
CA ASP A 135 39.43 -3.54 -30.18
C ASP A 135 40.56 -3.95 -29.24
N PHE A 136 40.34 -4.95 -28.39
CA PHE A 136 41.40 -5.84 -27.92
C PHE A 136 40.81 -7.23 -27.67
N SER A 137 41.29 -8.20 -28.45
CA SER A 137 41.04 -9.62 -28.26
C SER A 137 41.85 -10.18 -27.10
N ASP A 138 41.29 -11.25 -26.51
CA ASP A 138 41.89 -12.28 -25.66
C ASP A 138 42.13 -11.87 -24.18
N ILE A 139 41.81 -12.65 -23.13
CA ILE A 139 41.68 -14.11 -22.98
C ILE A 139 40.77 -14.40 -21.75
N SER A 140 40.08 -15.56 -21.80
CA SER A 140 39.73 -16.45 -20.67
C SER A 140 38.30 -16.44 -20.10
N SER A 141 37.60 -17.49 -20.52
CA SER A 141 36.36 -18.11 -20.07
C SER A 141 36.26 -18.38 -18.57
N VAL A 142 35.07 -18.15 -17.99
CA VAL A 142 34.35 -19.14 -17.14
C VAL A 142 32.85 -18.96 -17.37
N THR A 143 32.23 -20.02 -17.88
CA THR A 143 30.79 -20.18 -18.13
C THR A 143 30.05 -20.50 -16.84
N TYR A 144 28.95 -19.79 -16.55
CA TYR A 144 27.84 -20.38 -15.78
C TYR A 144 26.68 -20.64 -16.74
N VAL A 145 26.29 -21.91 -16.82
CA VAL A 145 25.22 -22.40 -17.68
C VAL A 145 23.88 -22.06 -17.02
N THR A 146 22.99 -21.43 -17.79
CA THR A 146 21.56 -21.35 -17.51
C THR A 146 20.93 -22.71 -17.76
N SER A 147 20.40 -23.33 -16.70
CA SER A 147 19.64 -24.58 -16.81
C SER A 147 18.29 -24.32 -17.46
N THR A 148 18.13 -24.82 -18.69
CA THR A 148 16.87 -24.92 -19.42
C THR A 148 16.08 -26.16 -18.98
N LYS A 149 14.75 -26.03 -19.08
CA LYS A 149 13.72 -27.07 -18.99
C LYS A 149 14.16 -28.47 -19.45
N ARG A 150 13.73 -29.50 -18.72
CA ARG A 150 13.37 -30.79 -19.31
C ARG A 150 11.92 -31.15 -18.98
N LYS A 151 11.14 -31.23 -20.05
CA LYS A 151 9.82 -31.86 -20.17
C LYS A 151 10.09 -33.16 -20.94
N SER A 152 9.48 -34.28 -20.53
CA SER A 152 9.59 -35.60 -21.17
C SER A 152 8.24 -36.34 -21.00
N PRO A 153 7.93 -37.40 -21.78
CA PRO A 153 7.00 -37.37 -22.91
C PRO A 153 5.77 -38.29 -22.69
N PRO A 154 4.84 -38.42 -23.66
CA PRO A 154 3.72 -39.34 -23.60
C PRO A 154 3.99 -40.66 -24.35
N ASP A 155 3.44 -41.76 -23.83
CA ASP A 155 3.19 -43.04 -24.53
C ASP A 155 1.75 -43.43 -24.13
N ASP A 156 0.76 -43.42 -25.01
CA ASP A 156 0.41 -44.31 -26.14
C ASP A 156 -0.66 -45.36 -25.75
N ASP A 157 -1.51 -45.58 -26.74
CA ASP A 157 -2.93 -45.91 -26.73
C ASP A 157 -3.22 -47.43 -26.63
N SER A 158 -4.38 -47.79 -26.06
CA SER A 158 -5.11 -49.02 -26.40
C SER A 158 -6.45 -49.15 -25.66
N ASP A 159 -7.50 -48.87 -26.43
CA ASP A 159 -8.86 -49.41 -26.43
C ASP A 159 -9.18 -50.63 -25.54
N ARG A 160 -10.22 -50.47 -24.68
CA ARG A 160 -11.43 -51.33 -24.68
C ARG A 160 -12.51 -50.83 -23.73
N ALA A 161 -13.66 -50.45 -24.28
CA ALA A 161 -14.98 -50.60 -23.65
C ALA A 161 -15.55 -52.00 -24.03
N PRO A 162 -16.76 -52.44 -23.60
CA PRO A 162 -17.75 -51.83 -22.70
C PRO A 162 -18.36 -52.82 -21.67
N SER A 163 -18.97 -52.31 -20.59
CA SER A 163 -20.24 -52.83 -20.04
C SER A 163 -20.68 -52.07 -18.78
N ALA A 164 -21.85 -51.42 -18.84
CA ALA A 164 -22.68 -51.13 -17.67
C ALA A 164 -23.38 -52.44 -17.21
N PRO A 165 -23.92 -52.55 -15.98
CA PRO A 165 -25.15 -51.83 -15.60
C PRO A 165 -25.23 -51.34 -14.14
N ASP A 166 -26.28 -50.55 -13.89
CA ASP A 166 -26.98 -50.19 -12.65
C ASP A 166 -26.57 -50.88 -11.33
N ASP A 167 -26.45 -50.12 -10.23
CA ASP A 167 -27.47 -50.14 -9.16
C ASP A 167 -27.30 -48.99 -8.14
N LYS A 168 -28.43 -48.66 -7.53
CA LYS A 168 -28.74 -47.69 -6.48
C LYS A 168 -27.98 -47.94 -5.16
N ARG A 169 -27.73 -46.85 -4.42
CA ARG A 169 -28.20 -46.55 -3.02
C ARG A 169 -27.13 -45.86 -2.16
N ARG A 170 -27.59 -44.76 -1.53
CA ARG A 170 -27.37 -44.30 -0.14
C ARG A 170 -26.00 -44.57 0.51
N CYS A 171 -25.30 -43.49 0.87
CA CYS A 171 -25.37 -42.89 2.21
C CYS A 171 -24.85 -41.45 2.15
#